data_AF-A0A6I4W4X0-F1
#
_entry.id   AF-A0A6I4W4X0-F1
#
_cell.length_a   1.000
_cell.length_b   1.000
_cell.length_c   1.000
_cell.angle_alpha   90.00
_cell.angle_beta   90.00
_cell.angle_gamma   90.00
#
_symmetry.space_group_name_H-M   'P 1'
#
loop_
_entity.id
_entity.type
_entity.pdbx_description
1 polymer ?
#
loop_
_entity_poly.entity_id
_entity_poly.type
_entity_poly.pdbx_seq_one_letter_code
_entity_poly.pdbx_strand_id
1 'polypeptide(L)' 'MVPEHGPQWDDPELTRLARRLRDAHRLVAPLPKQDRRRLIRQLLVITDLAKRDTALAARRLDAFLADFRPPPAAR' A
#
# COMPACT_ATOMS: atom_id res chain seq x y z
N MET A 1 7.66 11.72 36.72
CA MET A 1 6.53 11.32 35.85
C MET A 1 7.08 11.15 34.45
N VAL A 2 7.14 9.93 33.95
CA VAL A 2 7.55 9.63 32.56
C VAL A 2 6.26 9.66 31.75
N PRO A 3 6.13 10.44 30.66
CA PRO A 3 4.92 10.39 29.87
C PRO A 3 4.96 9.10 29.05
N GLU A 4 4.12 8.16 29.44
CA GLU A 4 3.73 6.99 28.68
C GLU A 4 2.97 7.43 27.40
N HIS A 5 3.72 7.94 26.42
CA HIS A 5 3.21 7.96 25.06
C HIS A 5 3.17 6.50 24.61
N GLY A 6 2.04 5.83 24.82
CA GLY A 6 1.71 4.59 24.14
C GLY A 6 1.89 4.74 22.63
N PRO A 7 2.02 3.63 21.87
CA PRO A 7 2.36 3.69 20.45
C PRO A 7 1.43 4.69 19.75
N GLN A 8 2.01 5.66 19.07
CA GLN A 8 1.30 6.75 18.42
C GLN A 8 0.54 6.15 17.21
N TRP A 9 -0.60 5.50 17.46
CA TRP A 9 -1.42 4.88 16.40
C TRP A 9 -2.10 5.92 15.48
N ASP A 10 -1.94 7.21 15.78
CA ASP A 10 -2.43 8.34 14.98
C ASP A 10 -1.33 8.88 14.04
N ASP A 11 -0.65 8.00 13.31
CA ASP A 11 0.18 8.42 12.18
C ASP A 11 -0.73 8.68 10.96
N PRO A 12 -1.01 9.95 10.60
CA PRO A 12 -1.89 10.27 9.47
C PRO A 12 -1.29 9.78 8.15
N GLU A 13 0.04 9.70 8.05
CA GLU A 13 0.74 9.16 6.89
C GLU A 13 0.54 7.65 6.77
N LEU A 14 0.67 6.90 7.86
CA LEU A 14 0.39 5.46 7.88
C LEU A 14 -1.07 5.18 7.54
N THR A 15 -1.99 5.97 8.09
CA THR A 15 -3.42 5.89 7.76
C THR A 15 -3.70 6.14 6.28
N ARG A 16 -3.06 7.17 5.68
CA ARG A 16 -3.18 7.43 4.23
C ARG A 16 -2.61 6.29 3.40
N LEU A 17 -1.46 5.75 3.80
CA LEU A 17 -0.80 4.65 3.11
C LEU A 17 -1.65 3.38 3.17
N ALA A 18 -2.22 3.05 4.33
CA ALA A 18 -3.12 1.90 4.50
C ALA A 18 -4.34 1.97 3.58
N ARG A 19 -4.94 3.17 3.43
CA ARG A 19 -6.03 3.39 2.46
C ARG A 19 -5.57 3.11 1.04
N ARG A 20 -4.45 3.70 0.61
CA ARG A 20 -3.90 3.47 -0.74
C ARG A 20 -3.57 2.01 -1.02
N LEU A 21 -3.01 1.29 -0.05
CA LEU A 21 -2.74 -0.15 -0.15
C LEU A 21 -4.03 -0.95 -0.35
N ARG A 22 -5.09 -0.60 0.40
CA ARG A 22 -6.40 -1.23 0.24
C ARG A 22 -6.98 -0.99 -1.15
N ASP A 23 -6.88 0.22 -1.67
CA ASP A 23 -7.34 0.54 -3.03
C ASP A 23 -6.54 -0.23 -4.09
N ALA A 24 -5.22 -0.31 -3.94
CA ALA A 24 -4.37 -1.12 -4.82
C ALA A 24 -4.77 -2.61 -4.78
N HIS A 25 -5.06 -3.16 -3.60
CA HIS A 25 -5.58 -4.53 -3.46
C HIS A 25 -6.92 -4.74 -4.21
N ARG A 26 -7.81 -3.74 -4.20
CA ARG A 26 -9.09 -3.79 -4.92
C ARG A 26 -8.90 -3.80 -6.44
N LEU A 27 -7.94 -3.03 -6.95
CA LEU A 27 -7.59 -3.00 -8.37
C LEU A 27 -7.01 -4.35 -8.85
N VAL A 28 -6.27 -5.03 -7.98
CA VAL A 28 -5.62 -6.31 -8.28
C VAL A 28 -6.57 -7.51 -8.13
N ALA A 29 -7.60 -7.42 -7.30
CA ALA A 29 -8.56 -8.50 -7.03
C ALA A 29 -9.23 -9.12 -8.28
N PRO A 30 -9.71 -8.35 -9.28
CA PRO A 30 -10.38 -8.89 -10.47
C PRO A 30 -9.43 -9.50 -11.52
N LEU A 31 -8.12 -9.38 -11.35
CA LEU A 31 -7.15 -9.84 -12.35
C LEU A 31 -7.05 -11.38 -12.43
N PRO A 32 -6.58 -11.91 -13.58
CA PRO A 32 -6.30 -13.33 -13.73
C PRO A 32 -5.33 -13.86 -12.66
N LYS A 33 -5.50 -15.13 -12.28
CA LYS A 33 -4.78 -15.73 -11.14
C LYS A 33 -3.24 -15.62 -11.25
N GLN A 34 -2.69 -15.67 -12.47
CA GLN A 34 -1.25 -15.54 -12.69
C GLN A 34 -0.74 -14.13 -12.37
N ASP A 35 -1.36 -13.10 -12.92
CA ASP A 35 -0.98 -11.69 -12.65
C ASP A 35 -1.28 -11.29 -11.22
N ARG A 36 -2.45 -11.68 -10.71
CA ARG A 36 -2.88 -11.39 -9.34
C ARG A 36 -1.88 -11.91 -8.30
N ARG A 37 -1.35 -13.13 -8.47
CA ARG A 37 -0.36 -13.72 -7.54
C ARG A 37 0.96 -12.95 -7.52
N ARG A 38 1.40 -12.39 -8.65
CA ARG A 38 2.62 -11.58 -8.72
C ARG A 38 2.39 -10.24 -8.00
N LEU A 39 1.28 -9.57 -8.33
CA LEU A 39 0.93 -8.25 -7.80
C LEU A 39 0.63 -8.28 -6.28
N ILE A 40 -0.08 -9.29 -5.79
CA ILE A 40 -0.31 -9.46 -4.35
C ILE A 40 1.00 -9.66 -3.59
N ARG A 41 1.96 -10.41 -4.14
CA ARG A 41 3.28 -10.56 -3.50
C ARG A 41 4.02 -9.23 -3.41
N GLN A 42 3.96 -8.41 -4.45
CA GLN A 42 4.55 -7.06 -4.42
C GLN A 42 3.86 -6.18 -3.37
N LEU A 43 2.53 -6.17 -3.30
CA LEU A 43 1.78 -5.41 -2.29
C LEU A 43 2.11 -5.85 -0.85
N LEU A 44 2.32 -7.14 -0.61
CA LEU A 44 2.74 -7.65 0.70
C LEU A 44 4.13 -7.14 1.10
N VAL A 45 5.08 -7.08 0.17
CA VAL A 45 6.42 -6.52 0.42
C VAL A 45 6.33 -5.03 0.76
N ILE A 46 5.49 -4.27 0.05
CA ILE A 46 5.27 -2.85 0.35
C ILE A 46 4.60 -2.66 1.71
N THR A 47 3.64 -3.52 2.06
CA THR A 47 2.95 -3.50 3.36
C THR A 47 3.90 -3.84 4.51
N ASP A 48 4.83 -4.77 4.33
CA ASP A 48 5.85 -5.06 5.34
C ASP A 48 6.80 -3.88 5.51
N LEU A 49 7.24 -3.27 4.40
CA LEU A 49 8.09 -2.09 4.41
C LEU A 49 7.43 -0.91 5.13
N ALA A 50 6.12 -0.72 4.96
CA ALA A 50 5.36 0.35 5.61
C ALA A 50 5.47 0.36 7.13
N LYS A 51 5.67 -0.82 7.74
CA LYS A 51 5.84 -0.99 9.19
C LYS A 51 7.20 -0.47 9.69
N ARG A 52 8.19 -0.38 8.79
CA ARG A 52 9.58 0.01 9.11
C ARG A 52 9.91 1.41 8.59
N ASP A 53 9.40 1.74 7.41
CA ASP A 53 9.62 2.99 6.71
C ASP A 53 8.39 3.34 5.85
N THR A 54 7.50 4.15 6.43
CA THR A 54 6.24 4.56 5.79
C THR A 54 6.50 5.44 4.55
N ALA A 55 7.51 6.30 4.57
CA ALA A 55 7.82 7.21 3.47
C ALA A 55 8.35 6.44 2.25
N LEU A 56 9.25 5.48 2.46
CA LEU A 56 9.76 4.62 1.39
C LEU A 56 8.67 3.69 0.85
N ALA A 57 7.80 3.16 1.71
CA ALA A 57 6.66 2.36 1.29
C ALA A 57 5.68 3.15 0.43
N ALA A 58 5.42 4.42 0.75
CA ALA A 58 4.60 5.30 -0.07
C ALA A 58 5.21 5.48 -1.48
N ARG A 59 6.52 5.78 -1.59
CA ARG A 59 7.22 5.89 -2.88
C ARG A 59 7.17 4.59 -3.69
N ARG A 60 7.35 3.44 -3.03
CA ARG A 60 7.26 2.11 -3.64
C ARG A 60 5.85 1.82 -4.15
N LEU A 61 4.82 2.24 -3.41
CA LEU A 61 3.43 2.11 -3.83
C LEU A 61 3.12 2.99 -5.04
N ASP A 62 3.58 4.24 -5.05
CA ASP A 62 3.43 5.12 -6.21
C ASP A 62 4.12 4.54 -7.45
N ALA A 63 5.33 4.01 -7.32
CA ALA A 63 6.01 3.33 -8.43
C ALA A 63 5.28 2.06 -8.90
N PHE A 64 4.77 1.26 -7.96
CA PHE A 64 3.94 0.09 -8.28
C PHE A 64 2.68 0.49 -9.04
N LEU A 65 1.99 1.56 -8.62
CA LEU A 65 0.79 2.06 -9.28
C LEU A 65 1.07 2.73 -10.64
N ALA A 66 2.26 3.29 -10.84
CA ALA A 66 2.67 3.83 -12.14
C ALA A 66 2.97 2.72 -13.16
N ASP A 67 3.59 1.62 -12.72
CA ASP A 67 3.84 0.41 -13.54
C ASP A 67 2.54 -0.38 -13.78
N PHE A 68 1.71 -0.48 -12.74
CA PHE A 68 0.36 -1.02 -12.81
C PHE A 68 -0.52 -0.02 -13.56
N ARG A 69 -0.54 -0.07 -14.89
CA ARG A 69 -1.48 0.71 -15.70
C ARG A 69 -2.87 0.05 -15.63
N PRO A 70 -3.83 0.51 -14.80
CA PRO A 70 -5.21 0.08 -14.98
C PRO A 70 -5.68 0.57 -16.37
N PRO A 71 -6.60 -0.15 -17.04
CA PRO A 71 -7.30 0.43 -18.18
C PRO A 71 -7.88 1.79 -17.74
N PRO A 72 -7.83 2.84 -18.58
CA PRO A 72 -8.37 4.14 -18.21
C PRO A 72 -9.81 3.94 -17.75
N ALA A 73 -10.13 4.40 -16.53
CA ALA A 73 -11.49 4.38 -16.03
C ALA A 73 -12.35 5.16 -17.02
N ALA A 74 -13.22 4.45 -17.75
CA ALA A 74 -14.19 5.07 -18.65
C ALA A 74 -15.01 6.07 -17.83
N ARG A 75 -14.95 7.34 -18.25
CA ARG A 75 -15.63 8.47 -17.60
C ARG A 75 -17.08 8.54 -18.01
#